data_AF-A0A9E5HH33-F1
#
_entry.id   AF-A0A9E5HH33-F1
#
_cell.length_a   1.000
_cell.length_b   1.000
_cell.length_c   1.000
_cell.angle_alpha   90.00
_cell.angle_beta   90.00
_cell.angle_gamma   90.00
#
_symmetry.space_group_name_H-M   'P 1'
#
loop_
_entity.id
_entity.type
_entity.pdbx_description
1 polymer ?
#
loop_
_entity_poly.entity_id
_entity_poly.type
_entity_poly.pdbx_seq_one_letter_code
_entity_poly.pdbx_strand_id
1 'polypeptide(L)' 'MEEGTGKLRLMGPSSDPMYSVIRQEIESFNSIFGFPSDVSVTIEKCGEANAYYDPSEVSITICTEFDAHLRKQFGNL' A
#
# COMPACT_ATOMS: atom_id res chain seq x y z
N MET A 1 16.67 -18.65 -6.49
CA MET A 1 16.13 -17.38 -5.94
C MET A 1 16.29 -17.52 -4.44
N GLU A 2 17.05 -16.65 -3.79
CA GLU A 2 17.06 -16.64 -2.32
C GLU A 2 15.63 -16.32 -1.87
N GLU A 3 15.07 -17.14 -0.98
CA GLU A 3 13.79 -16.87 -0.35
C GLU A 3 13.96 -15.63 0.53
N GLY A 4 13.53 -14.49 0.01
CA GLY A 4 13.57 -13.23 0.75
C GLY A 4 12.76 -13.36 2.05
N THR A 5 13.31 -12.89 3.17
CA THR A 5 12.63 -12.96 4.48
C THR A 5 11.80 -11.72 4.79
N GLY A 6 11.94 -10.69 3.95
CA GLY A 6 11.25 -9.42 4.09
C GLY A 6 9.74 -9.52 3.89
N LYS A 7 9.04 -8.55 4.47
CA LYS A 7 7.58 -8.42 4.46
C LYS A 7 7.15 -6.99 4.13
N LEU A 8 5.94 -6.85 3.60
CA LEU A 8 5.26 -5.57 3.55
C LEU A 8 4.83 -5.17 4.97
N ARG A 9 5.11 -3.93 5.37
CA ARG A 9 4.81 -3.38 6.69
C ARG A 9 3.88 -2.18 6.56
N LEU A 10 2.63 -2.35 6.98
CA LEU A 10 1.65 -1.26 6.95
C LEU A 10 1.94 -0.22 8.04
N MET A 11 1.97 1.05 7.65
CA MET A 11 2.11 2.24 8.47
C MET A 11 0.97 3.21 8.17
N GLY A 12 0.69 4.12 9.11
CA GLY A 12 -0.32 5.17 8.95
C GLY A 12 -1.59 4.94 9.78
N PRO A 13 -2.55 5.87 9.69
CA PRO A 13 -3.71 5.89 10.56
C PRO A 13 -4.73 4.80 10.19
N SER A 14 -5.09 3.96 11.17
CA SER A 14 -6.11 2.90 11.00
C SER A 14 -7.54 3.41 10.83
N SER A 15 -7.75 4.73 10.95
CA SER A 15 -9.04 5.39 10.73
C SER A 15 -9.37 5.62 9.25
N ASP A 16 -8.42 5.45 8.33
CA ASP A 16 -8.67 5.62 6.90
C ASP A 16 -9.52 4.46 6.33
N PRO A 17 -10.55 4.73 5.50
CA PRO A 17 -11.37 3.67 4.90
C PRO A 17 -10.58 2.62 4.11
N MET A 18 -9.47 3.01 3.47
CA MET A 18 -8.61 2.11 2.71
C MET A 18 -7.82 1.16 3.60
N TYR A 19 -7.58 1.52 4.87
CA TYR A 19 -6.66 0.80 5.76
C TYR A 19 -7.01 -0.68 5.88
N SER A 20 -8.31 -1.00 6.04
CA SER A 20 -8.75 -2.38 6.22
C SER A 20 -8.49 -3.25 4.98
N VAL A 21 -8.70 -2.69 3.78
CA VAL A 21 -8.46 -3.35 2.50
C VAL A 21 -6.96 -3.55 2.28
N ILE A 22 -6.16 -2.48 2.44
CA ILE A 22 -4.71 -2.56 2.26
C ILE A 22 -4.06 -3.54 3.26
N ARG A 23 -4.53 -3.55 4.51
CA ARG A 23 -4.06 -4.53 5.51
C ARG A 23 -4.31 -5.98 5.06
N GLN A 24 -5.49 -6.27 4.54
CA GLN A 24 -5.84 -7.62 4.06
C GLN A 24 -4.98 -8.04 2.86
N GLU A 25 -4.72 -7.11 1.93
CA GLU A 25 -3.83 -7.37 0.79
C GLU A 25 -2.39 -7.62 1.24
N ILE A 26 -1.89 -6.82 2.19
CA ILE A 26 -0.56 -7.01 2.79
C ILE A 26 -0.44 -8.37 3.47
N GLU A 27 -1.45 -8.80 4.23
CA GLU A 27 -1.47 -10.13 4.86
C GLU A 27 -1.42 -11.25 3.81
N SER A 28 -2.21 -11.10 2.74
CA SER A 28 -2.25 -12.05 1.63
C SER A 28 -0.90 -12.13 0.92
N PHE A 29 -0.30 -10.99 0.57
CA PHE A 29 1.02 -10.94 -0.07
C PHE A 29 2.12 -11.49 0.82
N ASN A 30 2.11 -11.17 2.11
CA ASN A 30 3.08 -11.69 3.06
C ASN A 30 2.97 -13.20 3.28
N SER A 31 1.83 -13.83 2.95
CA SER A 31 1.67 -15.29 3.00
C SER A 31 2.21 -16.01 1.75
N ILE A 32 2.28 -15.32 0.62
CA ILE A 32 2.65 -15.88 -0.68
C ILE A 32 4.10 -15.51 -1.05
N PHE A 33 4.55 -14.32 -0.67
CA PHE A 33 5.83 -13.75 -1.10
C PHE A 33 6.83 -13.60 0.05
N GLY A 34 8.10 -13.78 -0.32
CA GLY A 34 9.26 -13.41 0.46
C GLY A 34 10.01 -12.28 -0.25
N PHE A 35 10.11 -11.12 0.38
CA PHE A 35 10.76 -9.93 -0.21
C PHE A 35 12.25 -9.90 0.15
N PRO A 36 13.13 -9.32 -0.70
CA PRO A 36 14.57 -9.20 -0.39
C PRO A 36 14.85 -8.44 0.91
N SER A 37 13.99 -7.51 1.29
CA SER A 37 13.98 -6.77 2.54
C SER A 37 12.54 -6.37 2.90
N ASP A 38 12.33 -5.87 4.12
CA ASP A 38 11.04 -5.27 4.46
C ASP A 38 10.76 -4.06 3.56
N VAL A 39 9.49 -3.90 3.18
CA VAL A 39 9.00 -2.77 2.37
C VAL A 39 7.94 -2.06 3.19
N SER A 40 8.13 -0.76 3.43
CA SER A 40 7.13 0.03 4.15
C SER A 40 5.96 0.37 3.24
N VAL A 41 4.73 0.29 3.74
CA VAL A 41 3.52 0.72 3.02
C VAL A 41 2.82 1.76 3.87
N THR A 42 2.75 3.00 3.39
CA THR A 42 2.20 4.14 4.13
C THR A 42 0.92 4.64 3.47
N ILE A 43 -0.12 4.85 4.27
CA ILE A 43 -1.32 5.57 3.85
C ILE A 43 -1.26 6.99 4.43
N GLU A 44 -1.22 8.00 3.56
CA GLU A 44 -1.08 9.40 3.97
C GLU A 44 -1.74 10.38 3.00
N LYS A 45 -1.82 11.66 3.39
CA LYS A 45 -2.29 12.73 2.51
C LYS A 45 -1.15 13.24 1.64
N CYS A 46 -1.34 13.25 0.33
CA CYS A 46 -0.33 13.72 -0.62
C CYS A 46 -0.71 15.03 -1.31
N GLY A 47 -2.00 15.40 -1.31
CA GLY A 47 -2.52 16.49 -2.13
C GLY A 47 -2.82 16.10 -3.59
N GLU A 48 -2.59 14.84 -3.95
CA GLU A 48 -2.90 14.27 -5.26
C GLU A 48 -3.34 12.80 -5.16
N ALA A 49 -4.15 12.36 -6.12
CA ALA A 49 -4.59 10.97 -6.20
C ALA A 49 -3.51 10.10 -6.82
N ASN A 50 -2.63 9.57 -5.98
CA ASN A 50 -1.45 8.81 -6.42
C ASN A 50 -1.18 7.59 -5.53
N ALA A 51 -0.41 6.64 -6.06
CA ALA A 51 0.16 5.52 -5.32
C ALA A 51 1.45 5.10 -6.03
N TYR A 52 2.58 5.15 -5.33
CA TYR A 52 3.89 4.95 -5.95
C TYR A 52 4.86 4.20 -5.03
N TYR A 53 5.91 3.64 -5.65
CA TYR A 53 7.04 3.02 -4.95
C TYR A 53 8.26 3.93 -5.05
N ASP A 54 8.90 4.21 -3.93
CA ASP A 54 10.20 4.88 -3.86
C ASP A 54 11.33 3.85 -3.66
N PRO A 55 12.20 3.64 -4.67
CA PRO A 55 13.31 2.70 -4.56
C PRO A 55 14.42 3.15 -3.61
N SER A 56 14.51 4.45 -3.30
CA SER A 56 15.53 4.99 -2.38
C SER A 56 15.20 4.62 -0.93
N GLU A 57 13.91 4.60 -0.59
CA GLU A 57 13.41 4.32 0.77
C GLU A 57 12.84 2.90 0.93
N VAL A 58 12.75 2.14 -0.17
CA VAL A 58 12.10 0.81 -0.22
C VAL A 58 10.70 0.90 0.41
N SER A 59 9.90 1.83 -0.10
CA SER A 59 8.59 2.16 0.44
C SER A 59 7.54 2.36 -0.64
N ILE A 60 6.30 2.07 -0.29
CA ILE A 60 5.10 2.32 -1.09
C ILE A 60 4.28 3.37 -0.35
N THR A 61 3.96 4.46 -1.02
CA THR A 61 3.04 5.48 -0.51
C THR A 61 1.72 5.36 -1.26
N ILE A 62 0.61 5.29 -0.53
CA ILE A 62 -0.75 5.30 -1.05
C ILE A 62 -1.43 6.57 -0.54
N CYS A 63 -1.76 7.47 -1.45
CA CYS A 63 -2.39 8.73 -1.10
C CYS A 63 -3.87 8.53 -0.81
N THR A 64 -4.38 9.09 0.28
CA THR A 64 -5.80 8.97 0.68
C THR A 64 -6.77 9.45 -0.41
N GLU A 65 -6.36 10.40 -1.23
CA GLU A 65 -7.11 10.95 -2.36
C GLU A 65 -7.33 9.93 -3.49
N PHE A 66 -6.56 8.84 -3.50
CA PHE A 66 -6.63 7.81 -4.53
C PHE A 66 -7.94 7.00 -4.47
N ASP A 67 -8.47 6.68 -3.29
CA ASP A 67 -9.78 6.01 -3.17
C ASP A 67 -10.91 6.83 -3.80
N ALA A 68 -10.96 8.13 -3.50
CA ALA A 68 -11.96 9.02 -4.08
C ALA A 68 -11.83 9.10 -5.61
N HIS A 69 -10.60 9.11 -6.13
CA HIS A 69 -10.34 9.07 -7.57
C HIS A 69 -10.84 7.77 -8.21
N LEU A 70 -10.51 6.62 -7.64
CA LEU A 70 -10.94 5.31 -8.12
C LEU A 70 -12.46 5.17 -8.08
N ARG A 71 -13.13 5.58 -7.00
CA ARG A 71 -14.61 5.58 -6.92
C ARG A 71 -15.24 6.42 -8.02
N LYS A 72 -14.65 7.57 -8.35
CA LYS A 72 -15.14 8.40 -9.46
C LYS A 72 -14.92 7.74 -10.82
N GLN A 73 -13.78 7.07 -11.00
CA GLN A 73 -13.43 6.38 -12.25
C GLN A 73 -14.33 5.17 -12.51
N PHE A 74 -14.65 4.39 -11.47
CA PHE A 74 -15.39 3.14 -11.58
C PHE A 74 -16.86 3.23 -11.12
N GLY A 75 -17.31 4.37 -10.58
CA GLY A 75 -18.70 4.59 -10.14
C GLY A 75 -19.71 4.80 -11.27
N ASN A 76 -19.26 4.80 -12.53
CA ASN A 76 -20.10 4.87 -13.73
C ASN A 76 -20.19 3.53 -14.48
N LEU A 77 -19.79 2.42 -13.85
CA LEU A 77 -19.94 1.06 -14.38
C LEU A 77 -21.25 0.41 -13.91
#